data_AF-A0A117LW04-F1
#
_entry.id   AF-A0A117LW04-F1
#
_cell.length_a   1.000
_cell.length_b   1.000
_cell.length_c   1.000
_cell.angle_alpha   90.00
_cell.angle_beta   90.00
_cell.angle_gamma   90.00
#
_symmetry.space_group_name_H-M   'P 1'
#
loop_
_entity.id
_entity.type
_entity.pdbx_description
1 polymer ?
#
loop_
_entity_poly.entity_id
_entity_poly.type
_entity_poly.pdbx_seq_one_letter_code
_entity_poly.pdbx_strand_id
1 'polypeptide(L)'
;MNRLFVFCEGPDDIRFFEGVLKRELQEGYARVELIAYAGMKHIRVDGFIRGIGAMGDDYLMIADIDRDRNVKAKKKRLKRWYRDLDTDKVIVVIKEIEGWYLAGLNDHASRSLGLRPLPGTDRITKERFNRMIPDQYVSRIDLMIEIIKRYSIQVAREKNRSFRFFYWKCLE
;
A
#
# COMPACT_ATOMS: atom_id res chain seq x y z
N MET A 1 14.86 -14.22 -13.58
CA MET A 1 14.07 -13.18 -12.87
C MET A 1 14.23 -13.41 -11.39
N ASN A 2 14.45 -12.35 -10.62
CA ASN A 2 14.55 -12.42 -9.16
C ASN A 2 13.17 -12.32 -8.50
N ARG A 3 13.10 -12.59 -7.19
CA ARG A 3 11.87 -12.44 -6.39
C ARG A 3 11.79 -11.01 -5.85
N LEU A 4 10.57 -10.52 -5.67
CA LEU A 4 10.28 -9.27 -4.97
C LEU A 4 9.66 -9.56 -3.61
N PHE A 5 10.21 -8.95 -2.56
CA PHE A 5 9.63 -8.95 -1.22
C PHE A 5 9.02 -7.59 -0.90
N VAL A 6 7.70 -7.53 -0.69
CA VAL A 6 7.00 -6.30 -0.34
C VAL A 6 6.71 -6.28 1.16
N PHE A 7 7.40 -5.39 1.87
CA PHE A 7 7.19 -5.12 3.28
C PHE A 7 6.00 -4.18 3.45
N CYS A 8 4.96 -4.67 4.12
CA CYS A 8 3.71 -3.99 4.42
C CYS A 8 3.64 -3.68 5.93
N GLU A 9 3.11 -2.51 6.32
CA GLU A 9 2.98 -2.17 7.75
C GLU A 9 1.99 -3.13 8.42
N GLY A 10 0.78 -3.32 7.87
CA GLY A 10 -0.26 -4.12 8.50
C GLY A 10 -1.01 -5.10 7.59
N PRO A 11 -1.99 -5.84 8.16
CA PRO A 11 -2.83 -6.78 7.41
C PRO A 11 -3.65 -6.14 6.29
N ASP A 12 -4.05 -4.87 6.47
CA ASP A 12 -4.85 -4.14 5.48
C ASP A 12 -4.06 -3.80 4.23
N ASP A 13 -2.78 -3.47 4.39
CA ASP A 13 -1.84 -3.25 3.29
C ASP A 13 -1.58 -4.57 2.56
N ILE A 14 -1.32 -5.66 3.30
CA ILE A 14 -1.14 -6.99 2.70
C ILE A 14 -2.36 -7.35 1.86
N ARG A 15 -3.57 -7.16 2.38
CA ARG A 15 -4.80 -7.46 1.65
C ARG A 15 -4.90 -6.63 0.37
N PHE A 16 -4.50 -5.37 0.42
CA PHE A 16 -4.52 -4.50 -0.74
C PHE A 16 -3.52 -4.98 -1.79
N PHE A 17 -2.29 -5.24 -1.37
CA PHE A 17 -1.24 -5.72 -2.27
C PHE A 17 -1.59 -7.07 -2.86
N GLU A 18 -2.05 -8.02 -2.06
CA GLU A 18 -2.47 -9.35 -2.53
C GLU A 18 -3.62 -9.25 -3.56
N GLY A 19 -4.62 -8.41 -3.29
CA GLY A 19 -5.82 -8.31 -4.13
C GLY A 19 -5.70 -7.42 -5.36
N VAL A 20 -4.79 -6.43 -5.35
CA VAL A 20 -4.72 -5.39 -6.39
C VAL A 20 -3.37 -5.37 -7.09
N LEU A 21 -2.26 -5.40 -6.35
CA LEU A 21 -0.93 -5.04 -6.88
C LEU A 21 -0.02 -6.24 -7.13
N LYS A 22 -0.26 -7.37 -6.48
CA LYS A 22 0.63 -8.54 -6.55
C LYS A 22 0.73 -9.06 -7.97
N ARG A 23 -0.39 -9.16 -8.67
CA ARG A 23 -0.42 -9.59 -10.07
C ARG A 23 0.36 -8.64 -10.96
N GLU A 24 0.13 -7.34 -10.81
CA GLU A 24 0.81 -6.29 -11.59
C GLU A 24 2.33 -6.32 -11.36
N LEU A 25 2.77 -6.42 -10.10
CA LEU A 25 4.18 -6.52 -9.75
C LEU A 25 4.80 -7.82 -10.28
N GLN A 26 4.06 -8.93 -10.28
CA GLN A 26 4.57 -10.22 -10.73
C GLN A 26 4.85 -10.27 -12.23
N GLU A 27 4.38 -9.30 -13.03
CA GLU A 27 4.79 -9.19 -14.44
C GLU A 27 6.30 -8.88 -14.58
N GLY A 28 6.89 -8.17 -13.61
CA GLY A 28 8.32 -7.83 -13.59
C GLY A 28 9.21 -8.79 -12.80
N TYR A 29 8.65 -9.70 -12.00
CA TYR A 29 9.39 -10.52 -11.03
C TYR A 29 8.97 -12.00 -11.09
N ALA A 30 9.89 -12.92 -10.75
CA ALA A 30 9.58 -14.35 -10.77
C ALA A 30 8.48 -14.73 -9.77
N ARG A 31 8.45 -14.02 -8.64
CA ARG A 31 7.47 -14.18 -7.57
C ARG A 31 7.43 -12.92 -6.72
N VAL A 32 6.26 -12.60 -6.19
CA VAL A 32 6.06 -11.52 -5.22
C VAL A 32 5.64 -12.13 -3.88
N GLU A 33 6.40 -11.83 -2.83
CA GLU A 33 6.16 -12.27 -1.45
C GLU A 33 5.80 -11.07 -0.58
N LEU A 34 4.72 -11.17 0.21
CA LEU A 34 4.26 -10.09 1.08
C LEU A 34 4.69 -10.38 2.53
N ILE A 35 5.27 -9.39 3.20
CA ILE A 35 5.75 -9.50 4.58
C ILE A 35 5.12 -8.39 5.43
N ALA A 36 4.35 -8.74 6.46
CA ALA A 36 3.93 -7.79 7.48
C ALA A 36 5.13 -7.49 8.39
N TYR A 37 5.56 -6.24 8.49
CA TYR A 37 6.71 -5.88 9.32
C TYR A 37 6.37 -5.10 10.58
N ALA A 38 5.14 -4.56 10.72
CA ALA A 38 4.77 -3.94 12.00
C ALA A 38 4.80 -4.99 13.12
N GLY A 39 5.37 -4.60 14.25
CA GLY A 39 5.59 -5.49 15.39
C GLY A 39 6.84 -6.38 15.28
N MET A 40 7.50 -6.45 14.12
CA MET A 40 8.81 -7.11 14.04
C MET A 40 9.89 -6.28 14.75
N LYS A 41 10.77 -6.95 15.49
CA LYS A 41 11.98 -6.31 16.03
C LYS A 41 12.80 -5.73 14.88
N HIS A 42 13.32 -4.51 15.03
CA HIS A 42 14.07 -3.83 13.98
C HIS A 42 15.22 -4.66 13.40
N ILE A 43 15.96 -5.37 14.28
CA ILE A 43 17.05 -6.26 13.87
C ILE A 43 16.60 -7.41 12.96
N ARG A 44 15.35 -7.86 13.10
CA ARG A 44 14.77 -8.91 12.24
C ARG A 44 14.45 -8.36 10.86
N VAL A 45 13.91 -7.15 10.77
CA VAL A 45 13.66 -6.47 9.49
C VAL A 45 14.97 -6.21 8.76
N ASP A 46 15.98 -5.69 9.44
CA ASP A 46 17.34 -5.54 8.89
C ASP A 46 17.92 -6.88 8.43
N GLY A 47 17.73 -7.95 9.22
CA GLY A 47 18.12 -9.31 8.83
C GLY A 47 17.47 -9.79 7.54
N PHE A 48 16.17 -9.54 7.35
CA PHE A 48 15.48 -9.82 6.09
C PHE A 48 16.05 -9.01 4.94
N ILE A 49 16.24 -7.70 5.11
CA ILE A 49 16.78 -6.82 4.07
C ILE A 49 18.15 -7.31 3.59
N ARG A 50 19.06 -7.63 4.54
CA ARG A 50 20.38 -8.19 4.20
C ARG A 50 20.28 -9.53 3.51
N GLY A 51 19.42 -10.43 3.99
CA GLY A 51 19.22 -11.75 3.40
C GLY A 51 18.69 -11.68 1.96
N ILE A 52 17.71 -10.82 1.71
CA ILE A 52 17.15 -10.59 0.36
C ILE A 52 18.26 -10.10 -0.59
N GLY A 53 19.02 -9.09 -0.17
CA GLY A 53 20.13 -8.58 -0.98
C GLY A 53 21.21 -9.63 -1.25
N ALA A 54 21.56 -10.46 -0.26
CA ALA A 54 22.55 -11.53 -0.42
C ALA A 54 22.11 -12.63 -1.40
N MET A 55 20.81 -12.85 -1.56
CA MET A 55 20.26 -13.79 -2.54
C MET A 55 20.14 -13.21 -3.96
N GLY A 56 20.42 -11.92 -4.15
CA GLY A 56 20.18 -11.22 -5.42
C GLY A 56 18.70 -10.91 -5.68
N ASP A 57 17.85 -11.00 -4.65
CA ASP A 57 16.45 -10.65 -4.72
C ASP A 57 16.21 -9.17 -4.42
N ASP A 58 15.01 -8.70 -4.75
CA ASP A 58 14.62 -7.31 -4.58
C ASP A 58 13.59 -7.13 -3.46
N TYR A 59 13.45 -5.90 -2.97
CA TYR A 59 12.41 -5.58 -2.02
C TYR A 59 11.85 -4.18 -2.20
N LEU A 60 10.64 -4.00 -1.71
CA LEU A 60 9.97 -2.71 -1.58
C LEU A 60 9.42 -2.58 -0.16
N MET A 61 9.56 -1.42 0.46
CA MET A 61 8.95 -1.12 1.76
C MET A 61 7.86 -0.08 1.60
N ILE A 62 6.65 -0.46 1.98
CA ILE A 62 5.47 0.39 2.02
C ILE A 62 5.31 0.93 3.44
N ALA A 63 5.06 2.23 3.54
CA ALA A 63 4.87 2.86 4.84
C ALA A 63 3.89 4.04 4.73
N ASP A 64 3.00 4.18 5.69
CA ASP A 64 2.10 5.33 5.77
C ASP A 64 2.89 6.57 6.19
N ILE A 65 2.52 7.77 5.72
CA ILE A 65 3.22 8.99 6.16
C ILE A 65 2.90 9.32 7.64
N ASP A 66 1.76 8.86 8.14
CA ASP A 66 1.25 9.12 9.49
C ASP A 66 1.30 10.63 9.85
N ARG A 67 2.08 10.95 10.90
CA ARG A 67 2.32 12.28 11.45
C ARG A 67 3.62 12.91 10.94
N ASP A 68 4.37 12.27 10.05
CA ASP A 68 5.58 12.88 9.49
C ASP A 68 5.23 14.07 8.61
N ARG A 69 6.06 15.11 8.71
CA ARG A 69 5.86 16.37 7.97
C ARG A 69 5.92 16.19 6.45
N ASN A 70 6.73 15.24 5.97
CA ASN A 70 6.91 14.95 4.55
C ASN A 70 7.56 13.56 4.34
N VAL A 71 7.58 13.10 3.09
CA VAL A 71 8.17 11.81 2.67
C VAL A 71 9.64 11.68 3.09
N LYS A 72 10.44 12.75 2.96
CA LYS A 72 11.87 12.75 3.35
C LYS A 72 12.04 12.49 4.86
N ALA A 73 11.17 13.08 5.68
CA ALA A 73 11.18 12.85 7.12
C ALA A 73 10.81 11.40 7.49
N LYS A 74 9.77 10.83 6.86
CA LYS A 74 9.40 9.40 7.05
C LYS A 74 10.53 8.47 6.65
N LYS A 75 11.13 8.66 5.47
CA LYS A 75 12.27 7.86 5.00
C LYS A 75 13.48 7.95 5.95
N LYS A 76 13.80 9.16 6.44
CA LYS A 76 14.87 9.35 7.43
C LYS A 76 14.56 8.62 8.75
N ARG A 77 13.30 8.63 9.21
CA ARG A 77 12.89 7.91 10.41
C ARG A 77 13.04 6.40 10.24
N LEU A 78 12.53 5.84 9.14
CA LEU A 78 12.66 4.43 8.82
C LEU A 78 14.14 3.99 8.74
N LYS A 79 15.00 4.78 8.08
CA LYS A 79 16.45 4.50 8.00
C LYS A 79 17.15 4.49 9.36
N ARG A 80 16.65 5.23 10.35
CA ARG A 80 17.21 5.18 11.72
C ARG A 80 16.84 3.89 12.44
N TRP A 81 15.64 3.36 12.20
CA TRP A 81 15.20 2.10 12.78
C TRP A 81 15.80 0.89 12.06
N TYR A 82 15.83 0.95 10.73
CA TYR A 82 16.30 -0.11 9.85
C TYR A 82 17.59 0.35 9.18
N ARG A 83 18.72 -0.07 9.74
CA ARG A 83 20.04 0.42 9.33
C ARG A 83 20.40 -0.01 7.91
N ASP A 84 19.94 -1.17 7.48
CA ASP A 84 20.23 -1.71 6.14
C ASP A 84 19.22 -1.25 5.08
N LEU A 85 18.20 -0.49 5.47
CA LEU A 85 17.17 -0.02 4.55
C LEU A 85 17.73 0.92 3.49
N ASP A 86 17.50 0.62 2.23
CA ASP A 86 17.66 1.55 1.14
C ASP A 86 16.43 2.45 1.06
N THR A 87 16.62 3.76 1.25
CA THR A 87 15.51 4.71 1.24
C THR A 87 14.88 4.86 -0.14
N ASP A 88 15.57 4.46 -1.21
CA ASP A 88 15.01 4.48 -2.56
C ASP A 88 14.03 3.35 -2.78
N LYS A 89 14.14 2.26 -2.02
CA LYS A 89 13.18 1.14 -2.00
C LYS A 89 11.96 1.39 -1.11
N VAL A 90 11.84 2.58 -0.53
CA VAL A 90 10.68 2.98 0.29
C VAL A 90 9.67 3.77 -0.55
N ILE A 91 8.42 3.30 -0.54
CA ILE A 91 7.24 4.03 -1.01
C ILE A 91 6.45 4.50 0.20
N VAL A 92 6.17 5.80 0.23
CA VAL A 92 5.37 6.40 1.30
C VAL A 92 3.96 6.67 0.77
N VAL A 93 2.97 6.06 1.41
CA VAL A 93 1.55 6.31 1.14
C VAL A 93 1.18 7.65 1.79
N ILE A 94 0.57 8.55 1.01
CA ILE A 94 0.19 9.87 1.53
C ILE A 94 -1.13 9.74 2.29
N LYS A 95 -1.10 10.20 3.55
CA LYS A 95 -2.04 9.84 4.61
C LYS A 95 -1.93 8.36 4.96
N GLU A 96 -2.78 7.52 4.42
CA GLU A 96 -2.91 6.10 4.83
C GLU A 96 -3.46 5.25 3.67
N ILE A 97 -3.28 3.94 3.73
CA ILE A 97 -3.68 2.97 2.68
C ILE A 97 -5.16 3.01 2.32
N GLU A 98 -6.04 3.46 3.22
CA GLU A 98 -7.49 3.59 2.97
C GLU A 98 -7.80 4.55 1.82
N GLY A 99 -6.94 5.55 1.61
CA GLY A 99 -7.00 6.41 0.44
C GLY A 99 -6.81 5.62 -0.85
N TRP A 100 -5.94 4.61 -0.86
CA TRP A 100 -5.73 3.73 -2.02
C TRP A 100 -6.94 2.84 -2.26
N TYR A 101 -7.53 2.25 -1.22
CA TYR A 101 -8.77 1.46 -1.37
C TYR A 101 -9.87 2.23 -2.10
N LEU A 102 -10.15 3.48 -1.71
CA LEU A 102 -11.17 4.29 -2.36
C LEU A 102 -10.75 4.86 -3.73
N ALA A 103 -9.44 4.87 -4.03
CA ALA A 103 -8.91 5.46 -5.25
C ALA A 103 -9.36 4.67 -6.48
N GLY A 104 -9.48 3.35 -6.41
CA GLY A 104 -9.86 2.52 -7.56
C GLY A 104 -11.35 2.51 -7.89
N LEU A 105 -12.19 3.19 -7.11
CA LEU A 105 -13.63 3.22 -7.33
C LEU A 105 -14.02 4.38 -8.23
N ASN A 106 -14.59 4.06 -9.40
CA ASN A 106 -15.33 5.05 -10.18
C ASN A 106 -16.69 5.36 -9.54
N ASP A 107 -17.40 6.32 -10.12
CA ASP A 107 -18.72 6.75 -9.65
C ASP A 107 -19.73 5.61 -9.53
N HIS A 108 -19.78 4.74 -10.54
CA HIS A 108 -20.70 3.61 -10.59
C HIS A 108 -20.37 2.59 -9.49
N ALA A 109 -19.10 2.18 -9.37
CA ALA A 109 -18.64 1.25 -8.35
C ALA A 109 -18.87 1.81 -6.94
N SER A 110 -18.60 3.10 -6.72
CA SER A 110 -18.85 3.77 -5.44
C SER A 110 -20.32 3.64 -5.05
N ARG A 111 -21.25 4.02 -5.95
CA ARG A 111 -22.69 3.95 -5.68
C ARG A 111 -23.16 2.52 -5.47
N SER A 112 -22.64 1.55 -6.22
CA SER A 112 -22.98 0.13 -6.05
C SER A 112 -22.58 -0.45 -4.69
N LEU A 113 -21.57 0.16 -4.06
CA LEU A 113 -21.11 -0.19 -2.70
C LEU A 113 -21.79 0.66 -1.62
N GLY A 114 -22.76 1.51 -1.96
CA GLY A 114 -23.39 2.43 -1.01
C GLY A 114 -22.49 3.61 -0.58
N LEU A 115 -21.39 3.86 -1.30
CA LEU A 115 -20.45 4.94 -1.02
C LEU A 115 -20.77 6.17 -1.87
N ARG A 116 -20.57 7.36 -1.30
CA ARG A 116 -20.58 8.61 -2.06
C ARG A 116 -19.35 8.66 -2.98
N PRO A 117 -19.52 8.93 -4.29
CA PRO A 117 -18.38 9.16 -5.17
C PRO A 117 -17.49 10.30 -4.70
N LEU A 118 -16.18 10.07 -4.71
CA LEU A 118 -15.17 11.04 -4.33
C LEU A 118 -14.39 11.49 -5.58
N PRO A 119 -14.08 12.79 -5.74
CA PRO A 119 -13.22 13.26 -6.83
C PRO A 119 -11.73 12.96 -6.59
N GLY A 120 -11.32 12.64 -5.35
CA GLY A 120 -9.95 12.30 -4.99
C GLY A 120 -9.84 11.78 -3.57
N THR A 121 -8.74 11.08 -3.26
CA THR A 121 -8.61 10.31 -2.00
C THR A 121 -7.33 10.59 -1.19
N ASP A 122 -6.50 11.54 -1.60
CA ASP A 122 -5.26 11.96 -0.90
C ASP A 122 -5.45 12.39 0.57
N ARG A 123 -6.67 12.69 0.99
CA ARG A 123 -7.02 13.18 2.34
C ARG A 123 -7.88 12.21 3.13
N ILE A 124 -8.03 10.98 2.66
CA ILE A 124 -8.75 9.94 3.39
C ILE A 124 -7.84 9.44 4.51
N THR A 125 -8.39 9.40 5.72
CA THR A 125 -7.80 8.73 6.88
C THR A 125 -8.64 7.52 7.22
N LYS A 126 -8.11 6.62 8.05
CA LYS A 126 -8.74 5.45 8.63
C LYS A 126 -10.04 5.78 9.34
N GLU A 127 -10.08 6.86 10.13
CA GLU A 127 -11.29 7.29 10.83
C GLU A 127 -12.34 7.81 9.86
N ARG A 128 -11.92 8.48 8.78
CA ARG A 128 -12.85 8.91 7.73
C ARG A 128 -13.38 7.71 6.95
N PHE A 129 -12.51 6.78 6.57
CA PHE A 129 -12.90 5.55 5.89
C PHE A 129 -13.90 4.76 6.73
N ASN A 130 -13.63 4.55 8.02
CA ASN A 130 -14.51 3.81 8.92
C ASN A 130 -15.89 4.45 9.04
N ARG A 131 -15.98 5.78 9.07
CA ARG A 131 -17.28 6.51 9.08
C ARG A 131 -18.02 6.45 7.75
N MET A 132 -17.35 6.06 6.67
CA MET A 132 -17.98 5.90 5.35
C MET A 132 -18.52 4.50 5.14
N ILE A 133 -18.22 3.53 6.01
CA ILE A 133 -18.68 2.14 5.87
C ILE A 133 -20.21 2.12 5.93
N PRO A 134 -20.89 1.68 4.87
CA PRO A 134 -22.34 1.57 4.88
C PRO A 134 -22.83 0.44 5.79
N ASP A 135 -24.03 0.60 6.36
CA ASP A 135 -24.58 -0.30 7.38
C ASP A 135 -24.77 -1.75 6.89
N GLN A 136 -24.86 -1.98 5.57
CA GLN A 136 -24.98 -3.34 5.01
C GLN A 136 -23.71 -4.18 5.15
N TYR A 137 -22.57 -3.59 5.50
CA TYR A 137 -21.31 -4.31 5.69
C TYR A 137 -21.11 -4.67 7.16
N VAL A 138 -20.97 -5.98 7.44
CA VAL A 138 -20.77 -6.51 8.79
C VAL A 138 -19.44 -6.05 9.39
N SER A 139 -18.43 -5.83 8.54
CA SER A 139 -17.12 -5.34 8.95
C SER A 139 -16.47 -4.45 7.90
N ARG A 140 -15.47 -3.70 8.35
CA ARG A 140 -14.52 -2.98 7.49
C ARG A 140 -13.88 -3.91 6.44
N ILE A 141 -13.53 -5.13 6.84
CA ILE A 141 -12.86 -6.10 5.95
C ILE A 141 -13.79 -6.48 4.80
N ASP A 142 -15.09 -6.65 5.07
CA ASP A 142 -16.08 -7.02 4.04
C ASP A 142 -16.17 -5.93 2.97
N LEU A 143 -16.23 -4.67 3.37
CA LEU A 143 -16.20 -3.56 2.43
C LEU A 143 -14.88 -3.55 1.62
N MET A 144 -13.73 -3.74 2.28
CA MET A 144 -12.43 -3.74 1.60
C MET A 144 -12.33 -4.85 0.54
N ILE A 145 -12.88 -6.03 0.81
CA ILE A 145 -12.95 -7.14 -0.16
C ILE A 145 -13.84 -6.75 -1.35
N GLU A 146 -15.00 -6.15 -1.10
CA GLU A 146 -15.90 -5.72 -2.17
C GLU A 146 -15.32 -4.56 -3.01
N ILE A 147 -14.51 -3.70 -2.40
CA ILE A 147 -13.74 -2.67 -3.09
C ILE A 147 -12.71 -3.30 -4.03
N ILE A 148 -11.92 -4.26 -3.54
CA ILE A 148 -10.89 -4.94 -4.34
C ILE A 148 -11.49 -5.58 -5.59
N LYS A 149 -12.67 -6.23 -5.47
CA LYS A 149 -13.37 -6.86 -6.60
C LYS A 149 -13.76 -5.88 -7.73
N ARG A 150 -13.86 -4.59 -7.44
CA ARG A 150 -14.30 -3.54 -8.38
C ARG A 150 -13.19 -2.53 -8.67
N TYR A 151 -11.96 -2.85 -8.30
CA TYR A 151 -10.85 -1.91 -8.30
C TYR A 151 -10.35 -1.63 -9.72
N SER A 152 -10.22 -0.36 -10.09
CA SER A 152 -9.55 0.08 -11.31
C SER A 152 -8.25 0.81 -11.00
N ILE A 153 -7.14 0.29 -11.52
CA ILE A 153 -5.82 0.91 -11.39
C ILE A 153 -5.78 2.27 -12.10
N GLN A 154 -6.40 2.38 -13.29
CA GLN A 154 -6.46 3.63 -14.04
C GLN A 154 -7.15 4.73 -13.22
N VAL A 155 -8.31 4.42 -12.64
CA VAL A 155 -9.06 5.36 -11.78
C VAL A 155 -8.26 5.71 -10.52
N ALA A 156 -7.54 4.75 -9.94
CA ALA A 156 -6.69 4.99 -8.78
C ALA A 156 -5.53 5.97 -9.06
N ARG A 157 -4.92 5.89 -10.25
CA ARG A 157 -3.88 6.82 -10.70
C ARG A 157 -4.40 8.24 -10.83
N GLU A 158 -5.65 8.42 -11.24
CA GLU A 158 -6.27 9.75 -11.35
C GLU A 158 -6.63 10.32 -9.99
N LYS A 159 -7.15 9.48 -9.08
CA LYS A 159 -7.76 9.93 -7.82
C LYS A 159 -6.80 10.05 -6.64
N ASN A 160 -5.61 9.44 -6.72
CA ASN A 160 -4.66 9.46 -5.62
C ASN A 160 -3.21 9.67 -6.10
N ARG A 161 -2.59 10.77 -5.66
CA ARG A 161 -1.24 11.12 -6.11
C ARG A 161 -0.17 10.13 -5.63
N SER A 162 -0.34 9.54 -4.46
CA SER A 162 0.63 8.57 -3.93
C SER A 162 0.51 7.21 -4.60
N PHE A 163 -0.70 6.78 -4.95
CA PHE A 163 -0.90 5.60 -5.79
C PHE A 163 -0.33 5.82 -7.20
N ARG A 164 -0.56 7.00 -7.79
CA ARG A 164 0.05 7.38 -9.08
C ARG A 164 1.56 7.34 -9.03
N PHE A 165 2.17 7.85 -7.96
CA PHE A 165 3.62 7.79 -7.78
C PHE A 165 4.13 6.35 -7.64
N PHE A 166 3.42 5.50 -6.89
CA PHE A 166 3.75 4.08 -6.80
C PHE A 166 3.72 3.43 -8.18
N TYR A 167 2.65 3.65 -8.95
CA TYR A 167 2.48 3.08 -10.28
C TYR A 167 3.64 3.49 -11.21
N TRP A 168 3.90 4.80 -11.32
CA TRP A 168 5.00 5.33 -12.14
C TRP A 168 6.37 4.78 -11.74
N LYS A 169 6.60 4.55 -10.43
CA LYS A 169 7.91 4.14 -9.94
C LYS A 169 8.14 2.62 -10.01
N CYS A 170 7.08 1.83 -9.88
CA CYS A 170 7.19 0.39 -9.65
C CYS A 170 6.62 -0.46 -10.79
N LEU A 171 5.79 0.13 -11.66
CA LEU A 171 5.04 -0.58 -12.71
C LEU A 171 5.18 0.05 -14.11
N GLU A 172 5.75 1.25 -14.24
CA GLU A 172 6.16 1.89 -15.51
C GLU A 172 7.68 1.91 -15.63
#